data_AF-A0A2E1L4U4-F1
#
_entry.id   AF-A0A2E1L4U4-F1
#
_cell.length_a   1.000
_cell.length_b   1.000
_cell.length_c   1.000
_cell.angle_alpha   90.00
_cell.angle_beta   90.00
_cell.angle_gamma   90.00
#
_symmetry.space_group_name_H-M   'P 1'
#
loop_
_entity.id
_entity.type
_entity.pdbx_description
1 polymer ?
#
loop_
_entity_poly.entity_id
_entity_poly.type
_entity_poly.pdbx_seq_one_letter_code
_entity_poly.pdbx_strand_id
1 'polypeptide(L)'
;MKRLIIITSIISLILIFTGLFLKNLAIDFEIFNLIIDFNITGDQLTGTGVIGLFFFVFPVFSYYRWKDKDVKDYMLTQENIDKMNKSKK
;
A
#
# COMPACT_ATOMS: atom_id res chain seq x y z
N MET A 1 -7.70 0.66 14.07
CA MET A 1 -6.85 -0.09 13.13
C MET A 1 -7.27 0.08 11.67
N LYS A 2 -8.53 -0.22 11.27
CA LYS A 2 -8.98 -0.02 9.86
C LYS A 2 -8.68 1.38 9.31
N ARG A 3 -8.99 2.43 10.08
CA ARG A 3 -8.73 3.83 9.72
C ARG A 3 -7.24 4.12 9.53
N LEU A 4 -6.38 3.51 10.35
CA LEU A 4 -4.93 3.68 10.28
C LEU A 4 -4.38 3.13 8.96
N ILE A 5 -4.79 1.93 8.57
CA ILE A 5 -4.37 1.30 7.31
C ILE A 5 -4.80 2.14 6.11
N ILE A 6 -6.05 2.60 6.11
CA ILE A 6 -6.59 3.45 5.06
C ILE A 6 -5.77 4.75 4.95
N ILE A 7 -5.46 5.39 6.08
CA ILE A 7 -4.65 6.61 6.11
C ILE A 7 -3.25 6.33 5.56
N THR A 8 -2.58 5.26 6.00
CA THR A 8 -1.23 4.91 5.51
C THR A 8 -1.22 4.57 4.02
N SER A 9 -2.24 3.87 3.52
CA SER A 9 -2.38 3.58 2.08
C SER A 9 -2.59 4.86 1.27
N ILE A 10 -3.50 5.74 1.71
CA ILE A 10 -3.81 6.98 1.00
C ILE A 10 -2.58 7.89 0.94
N ILE A 11 -1.84 8.03 2.04
CA ILE A 11 -0.59 8.82 2.08
C ILE A 11 0.44 8.26 1.10
N SER A 12 0.62 6.94 1.05
CA SER A 12 1.56 6.31 0.10
C SER A 12 1.16 6.53 -1.36
N LEU A 13 -0.15 6.48 -1.66
CA LEU A 13 -0.69 6.73 -3.00
C LEU A 13 -0.48 8.19 -3.41
N ILE A 14 -0.74 9.13 -2.52
CA ILE A 14 -0.52 10.56 -2.77
C ILE A 14 0.94 10.83 -3.09
N LEU A 15 1.89 10.27 -2.31
CA LEU A 15 3.34 10.42 -2.56
C LEU A 15 3.77 9.88 -3.93
N ILE A 16 3.21 8.74 -4.34
CA ILE A 16 3.50 8.14 -5.65
C ILE A 16 2.94 9.01 -6.79
N PHE A 17 1.69 9.48 -6.65
CA PHE A 17 1.06 10.34 -7.66
C PHE A 17 1.77 11.69 -7.79
N THR A 18 2.14 12.31 -6.67
CA THR A 18 2.88 13.58 -6.70
C THR A 18 4.30 13.40 -7.26
N GLY A 19 5.01 12.33 -6.90
CA GLY A 19 6.32 12.00 -7.47
C GLY A 19 6.27 11.76 -8.98
N LEU A 20 5.25 11.05 -9.46
CA LEU A 20 5.04 10.81 -10.89
C LEU A 20 4.65 12.10 -11.64
N PHE A 21 3.83 12.94 -11.03
CA PHE A 21 3.45 14.24 -11.60
C PHE A 21 4.67 15.15 -11.77
N LEU A 22 5.47 15.29 -10.71
CA LEU A 22 6.70 16.09 -10.70
C LEU A 22 7.74 15.60 -11.71
N LYS A 23 7.85 14.28 -11.91
CA LYS A 23 8.74 13.70 -12.92
C LYS A 23 8.37 14.12 -14.35
N ASN A 24 7.08 14.21 -14.66
CA ASN A 24 6.60 14.52 -16.01
C ASN A 24 6.62 16.03 -16.30
N LEU A 25 6.63 16.87 -15.27
CA LEU A 25 6.69 18.32 -15.38
C LEU A 25 8.15 18.78 -15.25
N ALA A 26 8.95 18.55 -16.31
CA ALA A 26 10.40 18.82 -16.37
C ALA A 26 10.85 20.25 -15.97
N ILE A 27 9.92 21.15 -15.69
CA ILE A 27 10.10 22.58 -15.41
C ILE A 27 10.14 22.89 -13.89
N ASP A 28 9.55 22.06 -13.04
CA ASP A 28 9.34 22.41 -11.62
C ASP A 28 10.58 22.22 -10.73
N PHE A 29 11.47 21.31 -11.11
CA PHE A 29 12.52 20.86 -10.19
C PHE A 29 13.72 21.82 -10.11
N GLU A 30 14.02 22.53 -11.20
CA GLU A 30 15.14 23.48 -11.25
C GLU A 30 14.84 24.75 -10.42
N ILE A 31 13.60 25.25 -10.45
CA ILE A 31 13.15 26.42 -9.67
C ILE A 31 13.03 26.06 -8.18
N PHE A 32 12.51 24.86 -7.85
CA PHE A 32 12.36 24.43 -6.46
C PHE A 32 13.72 24.11 -5.80
N ASN A 33 14.64 23.48 -6.53
CA ASN A 33 16.02 23.26 -6.08
C ASN A 33 16.74 24.58 -5.78
N LEU A 34 16.54 25.60 -6.63
CA LEU A 34 17.17 26.92 -6.44
C LEU A 34 16.67 27.64 -5.17
N ILE A 35 15.43 27.38 -4.74
CA ILE A 35 14.81 28.07 -3.60
C ILE A 35 15.06 27.35 -2.26
N ILE A 36 15.08 26.00 -2.25
CA ILE A 36 15.10 25.21 -1.00
C ILE A 36 16.39 24.38 -0.86
N ASP A 37 17.27 24.34 -1.87
CA ASP A 37 18.53 23.56 -1.88
C ASP A 37 18.31 22.05 -1.61
N PHE A 38 17.09 21.58 -1.84
CA PHE A 38 16.63 20.22 -1.54
C PHE A 38 16.66 19.38 -2.82
N ASN A 39 17.78 18.72 -3.09
CA ASN A 39 17.99 17.81 -4.23
C ASN A 39 17.16 16.50 -4.15
N ILE A 40 15.84 16.56 -3.86
CA ILE A 40 14.93 15.40 -3.89
C ILE A 40 14.28 15.24 -5.25
N THR A 41 14.78 14.35 -6.10
CA THR A 41 14.18 14.13 -7.42
C THR A 41 12.81 13.43 -7.34
N GLY A 42 11.95 13.65 -8.34
CA GLY A 42 10.64 13.00 -8.43
C GLY A 42 10.70 11.46 -8.43
N ASP A 43 11.79 10.88 -8.95
CA ASP A 43 12.05 9.44 -8.88
C ASP A 43 12.33 8.97 -7.43
N GLN A 44 13.05 9.75 -6.62
CA GLN A 44 13.27 9.45 -5.20
C GLN A 44 11.96 9.53 -4.39
N LEU A 45 11.11 10.51 -4.69
CA LEU A 45 9.80 10.64 -4.05
C LEU A 45 8.88 9.45 -4.40
N THR A 46 8.90 9.03 -5.65
CA THR A 46 8.16 7.85 -6.11
C THR A 46 8.69 6.58 -5.44
N GLY A 47 10.02 6.40 -5.41
CA GLY A 47 10.66 5.24 -4.80
C GLY A 47 10.38 5.12 -3.30
N THR A 48 10.42 6.23 -2.57
CA THR A 48 10.08 6.25 -1.13
C THR A 48 8.60 5.94 -0.88
N GLY A 49 7.69 6.43 -1.72
CA GLY A 49 6.27 6.07 -1.67
C GLY A 49 6.04 4.57 -1.88
N VAL A 50 6.74 3.96 -2.84
CA VAL A 50 6.66 2.52 -3.12
C VAL A 50 7.24 1.69 -1.97
N ILE A 51 8.40 2.05 -1.43
CA ILE A 51 9.00 1.39 -0.26
C ILE A 51 8.06 1.48 0.94
N GLY A 52 7.48 2.66 1.19
CA GLY A 52 6.50 2.87 2.24
C GLY A 52 5.29 1.94 2.10
N LEU A 53 4.79 1.80 0.88
CA LEU A 53 3.68 0.89 0.57
C LEU A 53 4.07 -0.56 0.82
N PHE A 54 5.25 -0.99 0.36
CA PHE A 54 5.64 -2.39 0.45
C PHE A 54 5.96 -2.86 1.87
N PHE A 55 6.70 -2.05 2.63
CA PHE A 55 7.19 -2.46 3.94
C PHE A 55 6.26 -2.10 5.10
N PHE A 56 5.38 -1.11 4.92
CA PHE A 56 4.46 -0.71 6.00
C PHE A 56 3.02 -1.05 5.64
N VAL A 57 2.53 -0.61 4.48
CA VAL A 57 1.11 -0.75 4.15
C VAL A 57 0.73 -2.23 4.00
N PHE A 58 1.49 -3.03 3.24
CA PHE A 58 1.17 -4.45 3.05
C PHE A 58 1.23 -5.28 4.33
N PRO A 59 2.30 -5.22 5.16
CA PRO A 59 2.36 -6.01 6.39
C PRO A 59 1.28 -5.61 7.39
N VAL A 60 1.04 -4.31 7.57
CA VAL A 60 0.00 -3.81 8.49
C VAL A 60 -1.39 -4.20 8.01
N PHE A 61 -1.64 -4.13 6.69
CA PHE A 61 -2.89 -4.60 6.09
C PHE A 61 -3.09 -6.11 6.32
N SER A 62 -2.09 -6.92 6.00
CA SER A 62 -2.15 -8.38 6.13
C SER A 62 -2.42 -8.80 7.58
N TYR A 63 -1.69 -8.21 8.53
CA TYR A 63 -1.88 -8.47 9.95
C TYR A 63 -3.30 -8.12 10.42
N TYR A 64 -3.80 -6.93 10.07
CA TYR A 64 -5.14 -6.52 10.47
C TYR A 64 -6.24 -7.38 9.84
N ARG A 65 -6.08 -7.79 8.59
CA ARG A 65 -7.08 -8.59 7.87
C ARG A 65 -7.19 -10.02 8.42
N TRP A 66 -6.08 -10.54 8.93
CA TRP A 66 -5.95 -11.94 9.37
C TRP A 66 -6.08 -12.14 10.88
N LYS A 67 -6.09 -11.07 11.68
CA LYS A 67 -6.14 -11.12 13.16
C LYS A 67 -7.23 -12.03 13.75
N ASP A 68 -8.41 -12.06 13.14
CA ASP A 68 -9.59 -12.77 13.68
C ASP A 68 -9.99 -13.98 12.81
N LYS A 69 -9.04 -14.59 12.10
CA LYS A 69 -9.27 -15.70 11.16
C LYS A 69 -8.55 -16.95 11.66
N ASP A 70 -9.29 -18.05 11.89
CA ASP A 70 -8.66 -19.36 12.10
C ASP A 70 -8.21 -19.93 10.76
N VAL A 71 -6.95 -20.39 10.69
CA VAL A 71 -6.37 -21.02 9.51
C VAL A 71 -7.12 -22.31 9.15
N LYS A 72 -7.60 -23.04 10.15
CA LYS A 72 -8.29 -24.33 9.99
C LYS A 72 -9.55 -24.22 9.13
N ASP A 73 -10.27 -23.10 9.25
CA ASP A 73 -11.47 -22.81 8.47
C ASP A 73 -11.17 -22.60 6.97
N TYR A 74 -9.90 -22.42 6.60
CA TYR A 74 -9.45 -22.22 5.22
C TYR A 74 -8.70 -23.43 4.64
N MET A 75 -8.51 -24.49 5.43
CA MET A 75 -7.86 -25.71 4.95
C MET A 75 -8.82 -26.51 4.06
N LEU A 76 -8.30 -27.07 2.97
CA LEU A 76 -9.05 -27.94 2.06
C LEU A 76 -9.22 -29.35 2.65
N THR A 77 -9.88 -29.43 3.80
CA THR A 77 -10.28 -30.70 4.41
C THR A 77 -11.61 -31.18 3.83
N GLN A 78 -11.86 -32.49 3.88
CA GLN A 78 -13.12 -33.05 3.42
C GLN A 78 -14.33 -32.41 4.11
N GLU A 79 -14.23 -32.14 5.42
CA GLU A 79 -15.27 -31.47 6.20
C GLU A 79 -15.57 -30.05 5.69
N ASN A 80 -14.53 -29.25 5.41
CA ASN A 80 -14.69 -27.88 4.90
C ASN A 80 -15.26 -27.87 3.47
N ILE A 81 -14.84 -28.82 2.62
CA ILE A 81 -15.38 -29.00 1.27
C ILE A 81 -16.86 -29.39 1.33
N ASP A 82 -17.23 -30.32 2.20
CA ASP A 82 -18.61 -30.75 2.40
C ASP A 82 -19.48 -29.61 2.95
N LYS A 83 -18.95 -28.78 3.85
CA LYS A 83 -19.59 -27.56 4.35
C LYS A 83 -19.83 -26.54 3.24
N MET A 84 -18.85 -26.31 2.36
CA MET A 84 -19.00 -25.43 1.18
C MET A 84 -20.04 -25.94 0.20
N ASN A 85 -20.09 -27.26 -0.04
CA ASN A 85 -21.06 -27.87 -0.94
C ASN A 85 -22.49 -27.82 -0.39
N LYS A 86 -22.66 -28.00 0.94
CA LYS A 86 -23.96 -27.87 1.62
C LYS A 86 -24.49 -26.44 1.59
N SER A 87 -23.61 -25.44 1.72
CA SER A 87 -23.98 -24.02 1.60
C SER A 87 -24.48 -23.60 0.21
N LYS A 88 -24.19 -24.39 -0.84
CA LYS A 88 -24.63 -24.11 -2.22
C LYS A 88 -25.98 -24.75 -2.58
N LYS A 89 -26.51 -25.63 -1.73
CA LYS A 89 -27.85 -26.22 -1.86
C LYS A 89 -28.87 -25.35 -1.16
#